data_AF-K0XKA0-F1
#
_entry.id   AF-K0XKA0-F1
#
_cell.length_a   1.000
_cell.length_b   1.000
_cell.length_c   1.000
_cell.angle_alpha   90.00
_cell.angle_beta   90.00
_cell.angle_gamma   90.00
#
_symmetry.space_group_name_H-M   'P 1'
#
loop_
_entity.id
_entity.type
_entity.pdbx_description
1 polymer ?
#
loop_
_entity_poly.entity_id
_entity_poly.type
_entity_poly.pdbx_seq_one_letter_code
_entity_poly.pdbx_strand_id
1 'polypeptide(L)'
;MEAKNVFKIFGMFDKVDDIIYEPLHLLCDAMRQPLKQIDINNEKRLAEHKQELDIKLKQFEVDLELDRKEREIKLSLEERKAEEEINQMILDSDLLRKEKMVQLEVKYRKEMAEAATQLANVIANIAVDTRGRIISLYNEKEKEYLDLQNKYKIQMYDSIKNLKEIFPDGTGDDIIREEVTNQLMIITERSAAFSKLMNEDMKNVFGIIDNGIREIGGVATKYFQPANPNSPSLTQNVIGKIEEK
;
A
#
# COMPACT_ATOMS: atom_id res chain seq x y z
N MET A 1 -8.69 61.26 -139.84
CA MET A 1 -9.48 62.27 -139.08
C MET A 1 -10.88 61.70 -138.94
N GLU A 2 -11.59 61.70 -137.82
CA GLU A 2 -11.42 62.31 -136.49
C GLU A 2 -12.48 61.65 -135.60
N ALA A 3 -12.11 61.23 -134.39
CA ALA A 3 -13.02 61.09 -133.24
C ALA A 3 -12.20 60.77 -131.98
N LYS A 4 -11.27 61.66 -131.61
CA LYS A 4 -10.70 61.73 -130.27
C LYS A 4 -11.38 62.92 -129.59
N ASN A 5 -12.33 62.70 -128.68
CA ASN A 5 -12.62 63.68 -127.61
C ASN A 5 -13.58 63.23 -126.48
N VAL A 6 -14.03 61.97 -126.41
CA VAL A 6 -14.94 61.54 -125.32
C VAL A 6 -14.20 61.01 -124.07
N PHE A 7 -12.90 60.73 -124.16
CA PHE A 7 -12.15 60.04 -123.08
C PHE A 7 -11.55 60.92 -121.97
N LYS A 8 -11.75 62.24 -121.98
CA LYS A 8 -11.14 63.14 -120.97
C LYS A 8 -12.01 63.42 -119.73
N ILE A 9 -13.27 63.01 -119.71
CA ILE A 9 -14.20 63.37 -118.62
C ILE A 9 -14.24 62.29 -117.52
N PHE A 10 -13.93 61.03 -117.82
CA PHE A 10 -13.96 59.94 -116.82
C PHE A 10 -12.72 59.89 -115.89
N GLY A 11 -11.59 60.48 -116.28
CA GLY A 11 -10.36 60.48 -115.48
C GLY A 11 -10.31 61.48 -114.32
N MET A 12 -11.41 62.19 -114.04
CA MET A 12 -11.50 63.17 -112.94
C MET A 12 -12.34 62.69 -111.74
N PHE A 13 -13.08 61.58 -111.85
CA PHE A 13 -13.88 61.06 -110.72
C PHE A 13 -13.07 60.19 -109.74
N ASP A 14 -12.07 59.43 -110.19
CA ASP A 14 -11.16 58.66 -109.31
C ASP A 14 -10.41 59.54 -108.30
N LYS A 15 -10.08 60.78 -108.69
CA LYS A 15 -9.36 61.71 -107.80
C LYS A 15 -10.23 62.36 -106.73
N VAL A 16 -11.55 62.32 -106.89
CA VAL A 16 -12.48 62.89 -105.89
C VAL A 16 -12.80 61.85 -104.82
N ASP A 17 -12.86 60.56 -105.18
CA ASP A 17 -13.13 59.48 -104.24
C ASP A 17 -11.97 59.29 -103.23
N ASP A 18 -10.71 59.32 -103.70
CA ASP A 18 -9.53 59.24 -102.83
C ASP A 18 -9.39 60.45 -101.88
N ILE A 19 -9.76 61.66 -102.34
CA ILE A 19 -9.69 62.89 -101.52
C ILE A 19 -10.68 62.86 -100.35
N ILE A 20 -11.77 62.12 -100.45
CA ILE A 20 -12.83 62.09 -99.42
C ILE A 20 -12.68 60.87 -98.51
N TYR A 21 -12.30 59.70 -99.04
CA TYR A 21 -12.31 58.45 -98.28
C TYR A 21 -11.08 58.26 -97.37
N GLU A 22 -9.91 58.68 -97.84
CA GLU A 22 -8.64 58.48 -97.14
C GLU A 22 -8.51 59.31 -95.84
N PRO A 23 -8.97 60.59 -95.79
CA PRO A 23 -9.00 61.35 -94.54
C PRO A 23 -10.01 60.79 -93.53
N LEU A 24 -11.12 60.20 -94.01
CA LEU A 24 -12.15 59.61 -93.16
C LEU A 24 -11.66 58.32 -92.50
N HIS A 25 -10.89 57.50 -93.22
CA HIS A 25 -10.28 56.29 -92.67
C HIS A 25 -9.17 56.61 -91.67
N LEU A 26 -8.36 57.65 -91.95
CA LEU A 26 -7.34 58.14 -91.02
C LEU A 26 -7.93 58.70 -89.72
N LEU A 27 -9.06 59.41 -89.79
CA LEU A 27 -9.78 59.88 -88.60
C LEU A 27 -10.37 58.70 -87.81
N CYS A 28 -10.94 57.71 -88.49
CA CYS A 28 -11.42 56.50 -87.84
C CYS A 28 -10.30 55.71 -87.17
N ASP A 29 -9.13 55.58 -87.80
CA ASP A 29 -7.96 54.90 -87.20
C ASP A 29 -7.32 55.72 -86.06
N ALA A 30 -7.29 57.05 -86.20
CA ALA A 30 -6.81 57.97 -85.16
C ALA A 30 -7.71 57.97 -83.91
N MET A 31 -9.02 57.75 -84.06
CA MET A 31 -9.93 57.56 -82.92
C MET A 31 -9.92 56.12 -82.37
N ARG A 32 -9.56 55.12 -83.18
CA ARG A 32 -9.54 53.71 -82.79
C ARG A 32 -8.30 53.31 -81.98
N GLN A 33 -7.16 53.94 -82.21
CA GLN A 33 -5.93 53.75 -81.43
C GLN A 33 -6.07 54.10 -79.94
N PRO A 34 -6.56 55.29 -79.53
CA PRO A 34 -6.69 55.63 -78.12
C PRO A 34 -7.69 54.73 -77.38
N LEU A 35 -8.77 54.28 -78.04
CA LEU A 35 -9.73 53.33 -77.47
C LEU A 35 -9.09 51.97 -77.19
N LYS A 36 -8.32 51.42 -78.14
CA LYS A 36 -7.55 50.18 -77.93
C LYS A 36 -6.50 50.31 -76.82
N GLN A 37 -5.85 51.47 -76.70
CA GLN A 37 -4.88 51.71 -75.63
C GLN A 37 -5.55 51.73 -74.24
N ILE A 38 -6.77 52.29 -74.14
CA ILE A 38 -7.56 52.31 -72.90
C ILE A 38 -8.01 50.89 -72.54
N ASP A 39 -8.48 50.10 -73.50
CA ASP A 39 -8.87 48.71 -73.27
C ASP A 39 -7.68 47.86 -72.78
N ILE A 40 -6.51 47.99 -73.41
CA ILE A 40 -5.28 47.29 -72.99
C ILE A 40 -4.84 47.73 -71.58
N ASN A 41 -4.94 49.03 -71.26
CA ASN A 41 -4.59 49.52 -69.92
C ASN A 41 -5.61 49.08 -68.86
N ASN A 42 -6.89 49.01 -69.20
CA ASN A 42 -7.91 48.48 -68.31
C ASN A 42 -7.70 46.99 -68.06
N GLU A 43 -7.40 46.20 -69.09
CA GLU A 43 -7.06 44.78 -68.96
C GLU A 43 -5.81 44.56 -68.11
N LYS A 44 -4.75 45.37 -68.31
CA LYS A 44 -3.55 45.32 -67.47
C LYS A 44 -3.85 45.65 -66.02
N ARG A 45 -4.60 46.71 -65.73
CA ARG A 45 -5.00 47.06 -64.35
C ARG A 45 -5.86 45.98 -63.70
N LEU A 46 -6.73 45.32 -64.46
CA LEU A 46 -7.56 44.21 -63.99
C LEU A 46 -6.72 42.97 -63.69
N ALA A 47 -5.72 42.67 -64.53
CA ALA A 47 -4.79 41.57 -64.34
C ALA A 47 -3.88 41.81 -63.11
N GLU A 48 -3.33 43.03 -62.97
CA GLU A 48 -2.53 43.45 -61.81
C GLU A 48 -3.36 43.36 -60.51
N HIS A 49 -4.59 43.88 -60.52
CA HIS A 49 -5.49 43.77 -59.35
C HIS A 49 -5.82 42.32 -58.99
N LYS A 50 -6.06 41.46 -59.99
CA LYS A 50 -6.28 40.02 -59.76
C LYS A 50 -5.05 39.38 -59.15
N GLN A 51 -3.86 39.70 -59.66
CA GLN A 51 -2.61 39.13 -59.16
C GLN A 51 -2.32 39.59 -57.72
N GLU A 52 -2.60 40.85 -57.40
CA GLU A 52 -2.47 41.38 -56.03
C GLU A 52 -3.50 40.75 -55.07
N LEU A 53 -4.73 40.51 -55.54
CA LEU A 53 -5.75 39.80 -54.77
C LEU A 53 -5.35 38.35 -54.49
N ASP A 54 -4.77 37.67 -55.48
CA ASP A 54 -4.27 36.29 -55.36
C ASP A 54 -3.11 36.19 -54.35
N ILE A 55 -2.21 37.17 -54.36
CA ILE A 55 -1.11 37.25 -53.39
C ILE A 55 -1.66 37.47 -51.97
N LYS A 56 -2.64 38.37 -51.81
CA LYS A 56 -3.28 38.62 -50.51
C LYS A 56 -4.06 37.41 -50.00
N LEU A 57 -4.75 36.68 -50.88
CA LEU A 57 -5.44 35.44 -50.53
C LEU A 57 -4.46 34.36 -50.07
N LYS A 58 -3.34 34.18 -50.78
CA LYS A 58 -2.29 33.22 -50.39
C LYS A 58 -1.63 33.58 -49.07
N GLN A 59 -1.36 34.88 -48.84
CA GLN A 59 -0.84 35.34 -47.55
C GLN A 59 -1.82 35.07 -46.42
N PHE A 60 -3.10 35.38 -46.62
CA PHE A 60 -4.15 35.12 -45.64
C PHE A 60 -4.33 33.62 -45.34
N GLU A 61 -4.22 32.76 -46.35
CA GLU A 61 -4.28 31.30 -46.20
C GLU A 61 -3.09 30.78 -45.38
N VAL A 62 -1.87 31.25 -45.68
CA VAL A 62 -0.66 30.91 -44.92
C VAL A 62 -0.76 31.39 -43.48
N ASP A 63 -1.24 32.62 -43.25
CA ASP A 63 -1.42 33.16 -41.91
C ASP A 63 -2.45 32.34 -41.12
N LEU A 64 -3.58 31.96 -41.74
CA LEU A 64 -4.57 31.08 -41.11
C LEU A 64 -3.99 29.70 -40.77
N GLU A 65 -3.17 29.10 -41.65
CA GLU A 65 -2.52 27.82 -41.36
C GLU A 65 -1.49 27.92 -40.23
N LEU A 66 -0.70 29.00 -40.20
CA LEU A 66 0.24 29.26 -39.12
C LEU A 66 -0.50 29.44 -37.79
N ASP A 67 -1.56 30.23 -37.79
CA ASP A 67 -2.36 30.52 -36.61
C ASP A 67 -3.10 29.27 -36.10
N ARG A 68 -3.51 28.38 -37.01
CA ARG A 68 -4.06 27.05 -36.67
C ARG A 68 -2.99 26.15 -36.04
N LYS A 69 -1.80 26.07 -36.66
CA LYS A 69 -0.68 25.27 -36.13
C LYS A 69 -0.19 25.79 -34.78
N GLU A 70 -0.12 27.10 -34.59
CA GLU A 70 0.24 27.69 -33.30
C GLU A 70 -0.77 27.34 -32.21
N ARG A 71 -2.07 27.37 -32.53
CA ARG A 71 -3.12 26.95 -31.60
C ARG A 71 -3.04 25.45 -31.29
N GLU A 72 -2.82 24.61 -32.29
CA GLU A 72 -2.63 23.17 -32.11
C GLU A 72 -1.40 22.87 -31.23
N ILE A 73 -0.28 23.56 -31.44
CA ILE A 73 0.93 23.43 -30.61
C ILE A 73 0.67 23.91 -29.17
N LYS A 74 0.00 25.04 -29.00
CA LYS A 74 -0.36 25.56 -27.66
C LYS A 74 -1.27 24.59 -26.91
N LEU A 75 -2.32 24.09 -27.56
CA LEU A 75 -3.23 23.10 -26.99
C LEU A 75 -2.48 21.81 -26.62
N SER A 76 -1.62 21.31 -27.50
CA SER A 76 -0.82 20.11 -27.21
C SER A 76 0.15 20.32 -26.03
N LEU A 77 0.74 21.50 -25.89
CA LEU A 77 1.60 21.83 -24.75
C LEU A 77 0.81 21.93 -23.44
N GLU A 78 -0.41 22.49 -23.50
CA GLU A 78 -1.31 22.57 -22.35
C GLU A 78 -1.81 21.18 -21.93
N GLU A 79 -2.19 20.32 -22.88
CA GLU A 79 -2.55 18.92 -22.63
C GLU A 79 -1.42 18.16 -21.95
N ARG A 80 -0.18 18.27 -22.44
CA ARG A 80 0.97 17.60 -21.82
C ARG A 80 1.25 18.10 -20.41
N LYS A 81 1.12 19.41 -20.16
CA LYS A 81 1.26 19.98 -18.80
C LYS A 81 0.17 19.47 -17.87
N ALA A 82 -1.08 19.42 -18.33
CA ALA A 82 -2.19 18.89 -17.55
C ALA A 82 -2.00 17.39 -17.24
N GLU A 83 -1.54 16.59 -18.20
CA GLU A 83 -1.20 15.17 -17.98
C GLU A 83 -0.08 15.00 -16.94
N GLU A 84 0.97 15.82 -17.01
CA GLU A 84 2.06 15.81 -16.02
C GLU A 84 1.53 16.18 -14.62
N GLU A 85 0.67 17.19 -14.52
CA GLU A 85 0.05 17.61 -13.25
C GLU A 85 -0.86 16.52 -12.66
N ILE A 86 -1.68 15.86 -13.50
CA ILE A 86 -2.51 14.72 -13.11
C ILE A 86 -1.64 13.55 -12.63
N ASN A 87 -0.55 13.23 -13.34
CA ASN A 87 0.36 12.17 -12.93
C ASN A 87 1.03 12.46 -11.58
N GLN A 88 1.43 13.71 -11.33
CA GLN A 88 1.95 14.13 -10.02
C GLN A 88 0.90 13.99 -8.93
N MET A 89 -0.34 14.44 -9.18
CA MET A 89 -1.44 14.28 -8.22
C MET A 89 -1.75 12.81 -7.89
N ILE A 90 -1.68 11.91 -8.87
CA ILE A 90 -1.86 10.47 -8.66
C ILE A 90 -0.72 9.91 -7.80
N LEU A 91 0.53 10.26 -8.11
CA LEU A 91 1.71 9.86 -7.35
C LEU A 91 1.63 10.33 -5.89
N ASP A 92 1.28 11.59 -5.66
CA ASP A 92 1.13 12.17 -4.32
C ASP A 92 -0.01 11.50 -3.53
N SER A 93 -1.14 11.24 -4.18
CA SER A 93 -2.26 10.50 -3.58
C SER A 93 -1.85 9.08 -3.17
N ASP A 94 -1.12 8.37 -4.04
CA ASP A 94 -0.60 7.04 -3.73
C ASP A 94 0.43 7.06 -2.61
N LEU A 95 1.29 8.08 -2.57
CA LEU A 95 2.29 8.26 -1.52
C LEU A 95 1.62 8.53 -0.18
N LEU A 96 0.60 9.40 -0.14
CA LEU A 96 -0.22 9.65 1.05
C LEU A 96 -0.95 8.39 1.53
N ARG A 97 -1.50 7.58 0.61
CA ARG A 97 -2.13 6.30 0.96
C ARG A 97 -1.12 5.34 1.58
N LYS A 98 0.08 5.23 0.99
CA LYS A 98 1.18 4.39 1.52
C LYS A 98 1.64 4.88 2.88
N GLU A 99 1.79 6.19 3.06
CA GLU A 99 2.21 6.78 4.33
C GLU A 99 1.20 6.50 5.45
N LYS A 100 -0.10 6.69 5.18
CA LYS A 100 -1.17 6.32 6.13
C LYS A 100 -1.13 4.84 6.48
N MET A 101 -0.89 3.97 5.50
CA MET A 101 -0.77 2.53 5.72
C MET A 101 0.42 2.19 6.63
N VAL A 102 1.59 2.79 6.37
CA VAL A 102 2.79 2.63 7.20
C VAL A 102 2.54 3.12 8.62
N GLN A 103 1.92 4.29 8.79
CA GLN A 103 1.59 4.83 10.11
C GLN A 103 0.63 3.90 10.89
N LEU A 104 -0.37 3.35 10.21
CA LEU A 104 -1.31 2.40 10.82
C LEU A 104 -0.60 1.12 11.24
N GLU A 105 0.31 0.61 10.41
CA GLU A 105 1.13 -0.56 10.72
C GLU A 105 2.07 -0.30 11.90
N VAL A 106 2.74 0.86 11.93
CA VAL A 106 3.61 1.27 13.04
C VAL A 106 2.82 1.36 14.34
N LYS A 107 1.64 1.99 14.31
CA LYS A 107 0.75 2.09 15.48
C LYS A 107 0.32 0.70 15.98
N TYR A 108 -0.14 -0.15 15.07
CA TYR A 108 -0.51 -1.53 15.39
C TYR A 108 0.64 -2.30 16.02
N ARG A 109 1.85 -2.24 15.44
CA ARG A 109 3.05 -2.91 15.98
C ARG A 109 3.42 -2.40 17.37
N LYS A 110 3.28 -1.09 17.63
CA LYS A 110 3.53 -0.50 18.94
C LYS A 110 2.54 -0.99 19.99
N GLU A 111 1.24 -0.93 19.69
CA GLU A 111 0.18 -1.43 20.57
C GLU A 111 0.34 -2.93 20.87
N MET A 112 0.71 -3.72 19.85
CA MET A 112 1.00 -5.14 20.02
C MET A 112 2.22 -5.39 20.91
N ALA A 113 3.31 -4.61 20.76
CA ALA A 113 4.49 -4.74 21.61
C ALA A 113 4.20 -4.38 23.08
N GLU A 114 3.38 -3.35 23.31
CA GLU A 114 2.91 -2.98 24.65
C GLU A 114 2.06 -4.11 25.27
N ALA A 115 1.11 -4.66 24.50
CA ALA A 115 0.30 -5.80 24.93
C ALA A 115 1.16 -7.04 25.24
N ALA A 116 2.17 -7.33 24.42
CA ALA A 116 3.11 -8.43 24.63
C ALA A 116 3.87 -8.28 25.96
N THR A 117 4.33 -7.07 26.26
CA THR A 117 5.05 -6.76 27.50
C THR A 117 4.15 -6.94 28.73
N GLN A 118 2.91 -6.46 28.66
CA GLN A 118 1.93 -6.64 29.73
C GLN A 118 1.63 -8.12 29.96
N LEU A 119 1.42 -8.87 28.88
CA LEU A 119 1.10 -10.29 28.94
C LEU A 119 2.29 -11.10 29.49
N ALA A 120 3.53 -10.78 29.11
CA ALA A 120 4.72 -11.39 29.68
C ALA A 120 4.83 -11.14 31.20
N ASN A 121 4.55 -9.91 31.65
CA ASN A 121 4.53 -9.58 33.08
C ASN A 121 3.44 -10.36 33.84
N VAL A 122 2.24 -10.48 33.26
CA VAL A 122 1.16 -11.27 33.86
C VAL A 122 1.55 -12.74 33.98
N ILE A 123 2.12 -13.34 32.93
CA ILE A 123 2.60 -14.73 32.96
C ILE A 123 3.67 -14.91 34.04
N ALA A 124 4.65 -14.01 34.12
CA ALA A 124 5.70 -14.08 35.13
C ALA A 124 5.12 -14.02 36.55
N ASN A 125 4.16 -13.12 36.79
CA ASN A 125 3.49 -12.99 38.08
C ASN A 125 2.66 -14.25 38.42
N ILE A 126 1.91 -14.79 37.46
CA ILE A 126 1.17 -16.05 37.64
C ILE A 126 2.13 -17.19 37.99
N ALA A 127 3.27 -17.30 37.30
CA ALA A 127 4.26 -18.33 37.57
C ALA A 127 4.81 -18.25 39.00
N VAL A 128 5.17 -17.03 39.44
CA VAL A 128 5.71 -16.78 40.78
C VAL A 128 4.65 -17.04 41.86
N ASP A 129 3.45 -16.48 41.72
CA ASP A 129 2.36 -16.64 42.69
C ASP A 129 1.95 -18.11 42.81
N THR A 130 1.76 -18.80 41.69
CA THR A 130 1.36 -20.22 41.68
C THR A 130 2.43 -21.09 42.34
N ARG A 131 3.72 -20.88 42.03
CA ARG A 131 4.82 -21.59 42.70
C ARG A 131 4.87 -21.31 44.19
N GLY A 132 4.69 -20.04 44.60
CA GLY A 132 4.65 -19.64 46.00
C GLY A 132 3.52 -20.34 46.78
N ARG A 133 2.32 -20.43 46.19
CA ARG A 133 1.18 -21.14 46.78
C ARG A 133 1.44 -22.65 46.91
N ILE A 134 2.05 -23.28 45.90
CA ILE A 134 2.40 -24.71 45.95
C ILE A 134 3.42 -24.99 47.05
N ILE A 135 4.47 -24.18 47.16
CA ILE A 135 5.47 -24.33 48.23
C ILE A 135 4.84 -24.13 49.60
N SER A 136 3.92 -23.16 49.72
CA SER A 136 3.21 -22.93 50.98
C SER A 136 2.35 -24.13 51.38
N LEU A 137 1.62 -24.71 50.41
CA LEU A 137 0.83 -25.92 50.62
C LEU A 137 1.71 -27.12 50.97
N TYR A 138 2.88 -27.26 50.33
CA TYR A 138 3.85 -28.30 50.65
C TYR A 138 4.29 -28.19 52.11
N ASN A 139 4.71 -27.00 52.54
CA ASN A 139 5.16 -26.75 53.92
C ASN A 139 4.04 -27.03 54.93
N GLU A 140 2.80 -26.67 54.59
CA GLU A 140 1.62 -26.98 55.42
C GLU A 140 1.43 -28.49 55.56
N LYS A 141 1.49 -29.25 54.46
CA LYS A 141 1.33 -30.71 54.47
C LYS A 141 2.48 -31.44 55.15
N GLU A 142 3.71 -30.96 54.99
CA GLU A 142 4.86 -31.47 55.72
C GLU A 142 4.68 -31.27 57.23
N LYS A 143 4.22 -30.09 57.65
CA LYS A 143 3.93 -29.80 59.05
C LYS A 143 2.81 -30.68 59.61
N GLU A 144 1.70 -30.82 58.89
CA GLU A 144 0.60 -31.73 59.27
C GLU A 144 1.10 -33.17 59.43
N TYR A 145 2.00 -33.61 58.54
CA TYR A 145 2.59 -34.95 58.60
C TYR A 145 3.52 -35.12 59.81
N LEU A 146 4.37 -34.13 60.12
CA LEU A 146 5.22 -34.13 61.31
C LEU A 146 4.39 -34.13 62.60
N ASP A 147 3.31 -33.35 62.65
CA ASP A 147 2.39 -33.33 63.79
C ASP A 147 1.72 -34.70 63.98
N LEU A 148 1.33 -35.36 62.89
CA LEU A 148 0.80 -36.73 62.92
C LEU A 148 1.86 -37.73 63.42
N GLN A 149 3.10 -37.64 62.95
CA GLN A 149 4.19 -38.49 63.45
C GLN A 149 4.45 -38.30 64.95
N ASN A 150 4.43 -37.05 65.44
CA ASN A 150 4.60 -36.76 66.84
C ASN A 150 3.47 -37.36 67.69
N LYS A 151 2.22 -37.27 67.22
CA LYS A 151 1.08 -37.93 67.88
C LYS A 151 1.26 -39.45 67.95
N TYR A 152 1.69 -40.08 66.85
CA TYR A 152 2.00 -41.52 66.83
C TYR A 152 3.12 -41.88 67.80
N LYS A 153 4.20 -41.10 67.86
CA LYS A 153 5.30 -41.33 68.82
C LYS A 153 4.82 -41.25 70.27
N ILE A 154 3.99 -40.26 70.61
CA ILE A 154 3.42 -40.13 71.96
C ILE A 154 2.57 -41.37 72.30
N GLN A 155 1.68 -41.78 71.40
CA GLN A 155 0.86 -42.99 71.58
C GLN A 155 1.71 -44.27 71.73
N MET A 156 2.80 -44.37 70.98
CA MET A 156 3.77 -45.46 71.12
C MET A 156 4.41 -45.44 72.52
N TYR A 157 4.86 -44.28 73.02
CA TYR A 157 5.43 -44.17 74.37
C TYR A 157 4.43 -44.53 75.47
N ASP A 158 3.18 -44.08 75.36
CA ASP A 158 2.12 -44.46 76.30
C ASP A 158 1.87 -45.97 76.27
N SER A 159 1.89 -46.59 75.08
CA SER A 159 1.74 -48.04 74.94
C SER A 159 2.90 -48.81 75.58
N ILE A 160 4.15 -48.36 75.38
CA ILE A 160 5.33 -48.92 76.04
C ILE A 160 5.20 -48.82 77.57
N LYS A 161 4.76 -47.66 78.06
CA LYS A 161 4.58 -47.43 79.50
C LYS A 161 3.57 -48.41 80.08
N ASN A 162 2.41 -48.57 79.44
CA ASN A 162 1.40 -49.54 79.85
C ASN A 162 1.93 -50.99 79.84
N LEU A 163 2.71 -51.37 78.82
CA LEU A 163 3.31 -52.71 78.76
C LEU A 163 4.33 -52.96 79.88
N LYS A 164 5.13 -51.95 80.24
CA LYS A 164 6.06 -52.05 81.38
C LYS A 164 5.36 -52.12 82.73
N GLU A 165 4.19 -51.51 82.87
CA GLU A 165 3.36 -51.65 84.07
C GLU A 165 2.76 -53.06 84.20
N ILE A 166 2.45 -53.72 83.08
CA ILE A 166 1.92 -55.10 83.03
C ILE A 166 3.02 -56.15 83.28
N PHE A 167 4.24 -55.91 82.78
CA PHE A 167 5.39 -56.80 82.93
C PHE A 167 6.54 -56.15 83.73
N PRO A 168 6.37 -55.91 85.04
CA PRO A 168 7.33 -55.16 85.86
C PRO A 168 8.65 -55.91 86.13
N ASP A 169 8.65 -57.22 85.93
CA ASP A 169 9.77 -58.15 86.09
C ASP A 169 10.69 -58.21 84.85
N GLY A 170 10.35 -57.49 83.77
CA GLY A 170 11.16 -57.40 82.56
C GLY A 170 10.97 -58.57 81.57
N THR A 171 10.10 -59.53 81.89
CA THR A 171 9.85 -60.74 81.07
C THR A 171 9.29 -60.41 79.67
N GLY A 172 8.75 -59.20 79.46
CA GLY A 172 8.25 -58.71 78.17
C GLY A 172 9.15 -57.72 77.42
N ASP A 173 10.36 -57.42 77.92
CA ASP A 173 11.21 -56.36 77.35
C ASP A 173 11.63 -56.62 75.89
N ASP A 174 11.86 -57.89 75.52
CA ASP A 174 12.20 -58.26 74.15
C ASP A 174 11.03 -57.99 73.19
N ILE A 175 9.80 -58.32 73.59
CA ILE A 175 8.57 -58.07 72.83
C ILE A 175 8.34 -56.56 72.67
N ILE A 176 8.54 -55.80 73.75
CA ILE A 176 8.42 -54.33 73.73
C ILE A 176 9.47 -53.73 72.78
N ARG A 177 10.72 -54.19 72.83
CA ARG A 177 11.81 -53.70 71.96
C ARG A 177 11.53 -54.01 70.50
N GLU A 178 11.05 -55.21 70.19
CA GLU A 178 10.71 -55.62 68.83
C GLU A 178 9.56 -54.77 68.27
N GLU A 179 8.48 -54.59 69.02
CA GLU A 179 7.33 -53.77 68.61
C GLU A 179 7.74 -52.32 68.34
N VAL A 180 8.54 -51.71 69.22
CA VAL A 180 9.05 -50.35 69.04
C VAL A 180 9.93 -50.24 67.80
N THR A 181 10.79 -51.24 67.57
CA THR A 181 11.68 -51.27 66.41
C THR A 181 10.87 -51.37 65.12
N ASN A 182 9.85 -52.24 65.08
CA ASN A 182 8.94 -52.38 63.95
C ASN A 182 8.17 -51.09 63.67
N GLN A 183 7.61 -50.44 64.70
CA GLN A 183 6.88 -49.19 64.51
C GLN A 183 7.78 -48.04 64.03
N LEU A 184 9.00 -47.92 64.56
CA LEU A 184 9.97 -46.92 64.09
C LEU A 184 10.40 -47.18 62.63
N MET A 185 10.56 -48.44 62.24
CA MET A 185 10.85 -48.83 60.86
C MET A 185 9.69 -48.43 59.93
N ILE A 186 8.44 -48.72 60.30
CA ILE A 186 7.25 -48.31 59.55
C ILE A 186 7.17 -46.78 59.41
N ILE A 187 7.43 -46.02 60.48
CA ILE A 187 7.46 -44.55 60.42
C ILE A 187 8.53 -44.06 59.43
N THR A 188 9.72 -44.69 59.45
CA THR A 188 10.83 -44.35 58.57
C THR A 188 10.48 -44.62 57.11
N GLU A 189 9.94 -45.80 56.80
CA GLU A 189 9.51 -46.17 55.44
C GLU A 189 8.41 -45.26 54.92
N ARG A 190 7.38 -44.98 55.74
CA ARG A 190 6.30 -44.07 55.36
C ARG A 190 6.78 -42.64 55.15
N SER A 191 7.75 -42.18 55.95
CA SER A 191 8.34 -40.85 55.79
C SER A 191 9.12 -40.75 54.48
N ALA A 192 9.91 -41.77 54.16
CA ALA A 192 10.62 -41.83 52.88
C ALA A 192 9.66 -41.86 51.69
N ALA A 193 8.57 -42.64 51.77
CA ALA A 193 7.55 -42.70 50.73
C ALA A 193 6.80 -41.38 50.56
N PHE A 194 6.43 -40.72 51.67
CA PHE A 194 5.78 -39.40 51.65
C PHE A 194 6.67 -38.36 50.99
N SER A 195 7.93 -38.24 51.41
CA SER A 195 8.87 -37.28 50.82
C SER A 195 9.11 -37.56 49.33
N LYS A 196 9.15 -38.84 48.92
CA LYS A 196 9.28 -39.20 47.51
C LYS A 196 8.06 -38.75 46.70
N LEU A 197 6.85 -39.08 47.13
CA LEU A 197 5.61 -38.70 46.46
C LEU A 197 5.47 -37.18 46.36
N MET A 198 5.70 -36.47 47.46
CA MET A 198 5.63 -35.01 47.49
C MET A 198 6.63 -34.34 46.54
N ASN A 199 7.85 -34.89 46.43
CA ASN A 199 8.84 -34.40 45.47
C ASN A 199 8.48 -34.69 44.02
N GLU A 200 7.90 -35.86 43.74
CA GLU A 200 7.42 -36.23 42.41
C GLU A 200 6.24 -35.35 41.98
N ASP A 201 5.26 -35.14 42.86
CA ASP A 201 4.13 -34.25 42.60
C ASP A 201 4.58 -32.82 42.38
N MET A 202 5.51 -32.30 43.18
CA MET A 202 6.04 -30.95 42.97
C MET A 202 6.72 -30.81 41.60
N LYS A 203 7.51 -31.80 41.18
CA LYS A 203 8.12 -31.82 39.83
C LYS A 203 7.05 -31.86 38.74
N ASN A 204 6.03 -32.68 38.90
CA ASN A 204 4.95 -32.82 37.92
C ASN A 204 4.15 -31.52 37.78
N VAL A 205 3.73 -30.93 38.90
CA VAL A 205 2.96 -29.68 38.91
C VAL A 205 3.77 -28.52 38.34
N PHE A 206 5.05 -28.39 38.72
CA PHE A 206 5.93 -27.38 38.14
C PHE A 206 6.15 -27.61 36.64
N GLY A 207 6.28 -28.86 36.19
CA GLY A 207 6.35 -29.20 34.78
C GLY A 207 5.10 -28.80 33.99
N ILE A 208 3.90 -29.01 34.56
CA ILE A 208 2.63 -28.56 33.96
C ILE A 208 2.58 -27.04 33.86
N ILE A 209 2.98 -26.33 34.91
CA ILE A 209 3.04 -24.86 34.93
C ILE A 209 4.00 -24.35 33.84
N ASP A 210 5.20 -24.93 33.75
CA ASP A 210 6.20 -24.54 32.77
C ASP A 210 5.71 -24.79 31.33
N ASN A 211 5.00 -25.89 31.10
CA ASN A 211 4.39 -26.18 29.80
C ASN A 211 3.27 -25.19 29.47
N GLY A 212 2.37 -24.90 30.41
CA GLY A 212 1.31 -23.91 30.21
C GLY A 212 1.87 -22.51 29.92
N ILE A 213 2.92 -22.10 30.63
CA ILE A 213 3.63 -20.84 30.37
C ILE A 213 4.23 -20.84 28.96
N ARG A 214 4.86 -21.95 28.53
CA ARG A 214 5.43 -22.07 27.19
C ARG A 214 4.36 -22.00 26.10
N GLU A 215 3.21 -22.62 26.29
CA GLU A 215 2.08 -22.56 25.36
C GLU A 215 1.53 -21.13 25.23
N ILE A 216 1.27 -20.45 26.35
CA ILE A 216 0.79 -19.07 26.33
C ILE A 216 1.84 -18.16 25.68
N GLY A 217 3.12 -18.33 26.01
CA GLY A 217 4.23 -17.61 25.37
C GLY A 217 4.33 -17.88 23.86
N GLY A 218 4.08 -19.12 23.43
CA GLY A 218 4.05 -19.51 22.02
C GLY A 218 2.89 -18.89 21.25
N VAL A 219 1.68 -18.86 21.84
CA VAL A 219 0.50 -18.18 21.27
C VAL A 219 0.78 -16.69 21.14
N ALA A 220 1.26 -16.06 22.22
CA ALA A 220 1.69 -14.67 22.20
C ALA A 220 2.69 -14.42 21.06
N THR A 221 3.76 -15.21 20.98
CA THR A 221 4.81 -15.05 19.95
C THR A 221 4.26 -15.18 18.54
N LYS A 222 3.29 -16.06 18.27
CA LYS A 222 2.63 -16.16 16.95
C LYS A 222 1.86 -14.90 16.57
N TYR A 223 1.14 -14.32 17.52
CA TYR A 223 0.41 -13.06 17.28
C TYR A 223 1.34 -11.84 17.21
N PHE A 224 2.53 -11.93 17.81
CA PHE A 224 3.52 -10.84 17.85
C PHE A 224 4.66 -10.98 16.83
N GLN A 225 4.72 -12.07 16.07
CA GLN A 225 5.71 -12.23 15.01
C GLN A 225 5.44 -11.19 13.90
N PRO A 226 6.46 -10.41 13.48
CA PRO A 226 6.33 -9.59 12.29
C PRO A 226 6.02 -10.53 11.12
N ALA A 227 5.07 -10.13 10.26
CA ALA A 227 4.85 -10.82 9.01
C ALA A 227 6.21 -11.03 8.32
N ASN A 228 6.52 -12.28 8.00
CA ASN A 228 7.65 -12.68 7.16
C ASN A 228 7.78 -11.70 5.99
N PRO A 229 8.99 -11.36 5.50
CA PRO A 229 9.16 -10.42 4.38
C PRO A 229 8.34 -10.79 3.13
N ASN A 230 8.03 -12.09 2.96
CA ASN A 230 7.23 -12.65 1.88
C ASN A 230 5.77 -12.96 2.25
N SER A 231 5.32 -12.66 3.47
CA SER A 231 3.91 -12.79 3.86
C SER A 231 3.24 -11.44 3.86
N PRO A 232 2.06 -11.29 3.23
CA PRO A 232 1.39 -10.01 3.15
C PRO A 232 1.15 -9.45 4.56
N SER A 233 1.39 -8.15 4.73
CA SER A 233 1.07 -7.48 5.99
C SER A 233 -0.41 -7.68 6.31
N LEU A 234 -0.78 -7.70 7.60
CA LEU A 234 -2.19 -7.80 8.02
C LEU A 234 -3.07 -6.76 7.30
N THR A 235 -2.52 -5.57 7.02
CA THR A 235 -3.10 -4.52 6.19
C THR A 235 -3.25 -4.88 4.71
N GLN A 236 -2.28 -5.57 4.09
CA GLN A 236 -2.43 -6.07 2.71
C GLN A 236 -3.53 -7.13 2.60
N ASN A 237 -3.70 -8.01 3.60
CA ASN A 237 -4.79 -8.99 3.61
C ASN A 237 -6.17 -8.34 3.75
N VAL A 238 -6.28 -7.26 4.53
CA VAL A 238 -7.53 -6.51 4.67
C VAL A 238 -7.85 -5.73 3.40
N ILE A 239 -6.86 -5.09 2.77
CA ILE A 239 -7.02 -4.35 1.51
C ILE A 239 -7.37 -5.30 0.36
N GLY A 240 -6.71 -6.45 0.23
CA GLY A 240 -7.04 -7.45 -0.80
C GLY A 240 -8.49 -7.92 -0.71
N LYS A 241 -9.05 -8.07 0.50
CA LYS A 241 -10.48 -8.39 0.70
C LYS A 241 -11.44 -7.24 0.38
N ILE A 242 -10.95 -5.99 0.38
CA ILE A 242 -11.73 -4.81 -0.01
C ILE A 242 -11.66 -4.61 -1.52
N GLU A 243 -10.52 -4.92 -2.16
CA GLU A 243 -10.32 -4.82 -3.61
C GLU A 243 -10.92 -6.01 -4.39
N GLU A 244 -11.19 -7.16 -3.73
CA GLU A 244 -11.94 -8.30 -4.31
C GLU A 244 -13.47 -8.13 -4.27
N LYS A 245 -13.99 -7.01 -3.74
CA LYS A 245 -15.42 -6.66 -3.75
C LYS A 245 -15.71 -5.54 -4.74
#